data_AF-A0A146M8Z2-F1
#
_entry.id   AF-A0A146M8Z2-F1
#
_cell.length_a   1.000
_cell.length_b   1.000
_cell.length_c   1.000
_cell.angle_alpha   90.00
_cell.angle_beta   90.00
_cell.angle_gamma   90.00
#
_symmetry.space_group_name_H-M   'P 1'
#
loop_
_entity.id
_entity.type
_entity.pdbx_description
1 polymer ?
#
loop_
_entity_poly.entity_id
_entity_poly.type
_entity_poly.pdbx_seq_one_letter_code
_entity_poly.pdbx_strand_id
1 'polypeptide(L)'
;MGDAAVHLSGPHFLQIGPPESTELYELVINIQEAGNLYSVIPPSEIGAPITFQYSVMGSSYISDDFNGLQDTVANAMAVVEVKSQAAFLASYFKGFPHLTFKLYCGDKILGSASIDLQELSKFSNSKPFVKKSKIFIKTLDGKDVTEAESLNPYLKVEVSLLPKNVNLYEDNV
;
A
#
# COMPACT_ATOMS: atom_id res chain seq x y z
N MET A 1 16.17 32.26 12.36
CA MET A 1 16.81 31.10 11.69
C MET A 1 15.75 30.02 11.67
N GLY A 2 14.84 29.94 10.70
CA GLY A 2 15.02 30.13 9.27
C GLY A 2 15.16 28.77 8.61
N ASP A 3 14.21 27.86 8.86
CA ASP A 3 14.17 26.56 8.19
C ASP A 3 13.13 26.66 7.09
N ALA A 4 13.63 26.61 5.86
CA ALA A 4 12.84 26.78 4.66
C ALA A 4 11.94 25.56 4.49
N ALA A 5 10.63 25.75 4.67
CA ALA A 5 9.65 24.86 4.08
C ALA A 5 9.87 24.93 2.56
N VAL A 6 10.52 23.91 2.00
CA VAL A 6 10.67 23.78 0.55
C VAL A 6 9.29 23.46 -0.01
N HIS A 7 8.58 24.52 -0.40
CA HIS A 7 7.37 24.43 -1.19
C HIS A 7 7.78 23.94 -2.58
N LEU A 8 7.66 22.64 -2.84
CA LEU A 8 7.91 22.08 -4.17
C LEU A 8 6.72 22.43 -5.08
N SER A 9 6.79 23.59 -5.72
CA SER A 9 5.79 24.05 -6.69
C SER A 9 5.98 23.31 -8.04
N GLY A 10 5.21 22.24 -8.23
CA GLY A 10 5.04 21.52 -9.50
C GLY A 10 3.96 20.45 -9.35
N PRO A 11 3.33 19.96 -10.43
CA PRO A 11 2.37 18.86 -10.30
C PRO A 11 3.09 17.62 -9.72
N HIS A 12 2.63 17.15 -8.56
CA HIS A 12 3.22 16.03 -7.82
C HIS A 12 2.83 14.68 -8.44
N PHE A 13 3.23 14.44 -9.69
CA PHE A 13 3.13 13.11 -10.31
C PHE A 13 4.50 12.44 -10.40
N LEU A 14 4.50 11.12 -10.28
CA LEU A 14 5.64 10.29 -10.61
C LEU A 14 5.65 9.99 -12.11
N GLN A 15 6.75 10.31 -12.80
CA GLN A 15 6.92 9.92 -14.20
C GLN A 15 7.47 8.48 -14.27
N ILE A 16 6.78 7.59 -14.98
CA ILE A 16 7.27 6.25 -15.32
C ILE A 16 7.31 6.12 -16.84
N GLY A 17 8.42 5.61 -17.36
CA GLY A 17 8.65 5.57 -18.80
C GLY A 17 9.08 6.93 -19.36
N PRO A 18 8.94 7.14 -20.68
CA PRO A 18 9.54 8.27 -21.35
C PRO A 18 8.72 9.55 -21.15
N PRO A 19 9.37 10.73 -21.16
CA PRO A 19 8.77 12.01 -20.73
C PRO A 19 7.59 12.47 -21.61
N GLU A 20 7.50 11.97 -22.84
CA GLU A 20 6.39 12.21 -23.75
C GLU A 20 5.10 11.46 -23.40
N SER A 21 5.11 10.58 -22.40
CA SER A 21 3.88 9.94 -21.90
C SER A 21 2.90 11.02 -21.43
N THR A 22 1.66 11.02 -21.91
CA THR A 22 0.67 12.04 -21.57
C THR A 22 -0.43 11.55 -20.63
N GLU A 23 -0.53 10.23 -20.42
CA GLU A 23 -1.61 9.63 -19.64
C GLU A 23 -1.31 9.74 -18.15
N LEU A 24 -2.35 10.06 -17.37
CA LEU A 24 -2.30 10.14 -15.92
C LEU A 24 -3.08 8.98 -15.32
N TYR A 25 -2.53 8.43 -14.25
CA TYR A 25 -3.10 7.36 -13.47
C TYR A 25 -3.05 7.70 -12.00
N GLU A 26 -3.93 7.08 -11.25
CA GLU A 26 -3.92 7.10 -9.80
C GLU A 26 -3.76 5.67 -9.29
N LEU A 27 -2.68 5.44 -8.55
CA LEU A 27 -2.46 4.21 -7.79
C LEU A 27 -2.88 4.47 -6.34
N VAL A 28 -3.90 3.78 -5.88
CA VAL A 28 -4.37 3.86 -4.49
C VAL A 28 -4.03 2.57 -3.78
N ILE A 29 -3.43 2.69 -2.60
CA ILE A 29 -3.19 1.58 -1.67
C ILE A 29 -3.91 1.94 -0.38
N ASN A 30 -4.85 1.09 0.03
CA ASN A 30 -5.69 1.31 1.19
C ASN A 30 -5.63 0.10 2.11
N ILE A 31 -5.09 0.27 3.31
CA ILE A 31 -5.16 -0.71 4.38
C ILE A 31 -6.48 -0.50 5.12
N GLN A 32 -7.40 -1.44 4.97
CA GLN A 32 -8.77 -1.33 5.48
C GLN A 32 -8.88 -1.81 6.93
N GLU A 33 -8.13 -2.85 7.27
CA GLU A 33 -8.27 -3.56 8.54
C GLU A 33 -7.00 -4.35 8.84
N ALA A 34 -6.63 -4.47 10.11
CA ALA A 34 -5.56 -5.33 10.55
C ALA A 34 -5.99 -6.04 11.84
N GLY A 35 -6.00 -7.37 11.84
CA GLY A 35 -6.55 -8.14 12.95
C GLY A 35 -5.62 -9.22 13.45
N ASN A 36 -5.94 -9.73 14.64
CA ASN A 36 -5.19 -10.78 15.36
C ASN A 36 -3.71 -10.45 15.60
N LEU A 37 -3.36 -9.17 15.73
CA LEU A 37 -1.97 -8.72 15.84
C LEU A 37 -1.31 -9.07 17.18
N TYR A 38 -2.09 -9.38 18.21
CA TYR A 38 -1.58 -9.83 19.53
C TYR A 38 -0.63 -11.03 19.43
N SER A 39 -0.71 -11.78 18.35
CA SER A 39 0.08 -12.98 18.13
C SER A 39 1.48 -12.72 17.54
N VAL A 40 1.71 -11.51 17.01
CA VAL A 40 3.01 -11.04 16.51
C VAL A 40 3.62 -9.95 17.38
N ILE A 41 2.81 -9.30 18.22
CA ILE A 41 3.27 -8.28 19.16
C ILE A 41 3.81 -8.98 20.41
N PRO A 42 5.08 -8.75 20.78
CA PRO A 42 5.63 -9.28 22.02
C PRO A 42 4.83 -8.81 23.23
N PRO A 43 4.64 -9.63 24.28
CA PRO A 43 3.90 -9.23 25.47
C PRO A 43 4.37 -7.93 26.13
N SER A 44 5.66 -7.62 26.05
CA SER A 44 6.26 -6.39 26.58
C SER A 44 5.88 -5.12 25.80
N GLU A 45 5.37 -5.27 24.58
CA GLU A 45 5.03 -4.18 23.65
C GLU A 45 3.50 -4.06 23.47
N ILE A 46 2.69 -4.80 24.23
CA ILE A 46 1.23 -4.70 24.16
C ILE A 46 0.80 -3.29 24.57
N GLY A 47 0.01 -2.65 23.71
CA GLY A 47 -0.46 -1.28 23.90
C GLY A 47 0.50 -0.21 23.40
N ALA A 48 1.70 -0.58 22.92
CA ALA A 48 2.56 0.33 22.22
C ALA A 48 1.98 0.69 20.83
N PRO A 49 2.26 1.91 20.32
CA PRO A 49 1.88 2.29 18.96
C PRO A 49 2.56 1.40 17.93
N ILE A 50 1.79 0.94 16.95
CA ILE A 50 2.27 0.18 15.80
C ILE A 50 1.91 0.87 14.50
N THR A 51 2.72 0.64 13.47
CA THR A 51 2.53 1.19 12.13
C THR A 51 2.79 0.16 11.05
N PHE A 52 2.15 0.34 9.90
CA PHE A 52 2.52 -0.35 8.67
C PHE A 52 3.38 0.57 7.81
N GLN A 53 4.49 0.03 7.31
CA GLN A 53 5.32 0.68 6.31
C GLN A 53 5.38 -0.15 5.05
N TYR A 54 5.30 0.51 3.90
CA TYR A 54 5.43 -0.12 2.59
C TYR A 54 6.08 0.85 1.61
N SER A 55 6.53 0.36 0.47
CA SER A 55 7.11 1.19 -0.57
C SER A 55 6.61 0.77 -1.92
N VAL A 56 6.24 1.75 -2.73
CA VAL A 56 5.77 1.55 -4.09
C VAL A 56 6.36 2.62 -4.99
N MET A 57 6.89 2.20 -6.13
CA MET A 57 7.49 3.06 -7.15
C MET A 57 8.57 4.03 -6.59
N GLY A 58 9.34 3.58 -5.60
CA GLY A 58 10.42 4.35 -4.98
C GLY A 58 9.99 5.28 -3.83
N SER A 59 8.69 5.44 -3.59
CA SER A 59 8.17 6.21 -2.47
C SER A 59 7.81 5.30 -1.30
N SER A 60 8.15 5.72 -0.09
CA SER A 60 7.82 5.02 1.15
C SER A 60 6.62 5.67 1.83
N TYR A 61 5.73 4.85 2.36
CA TYR A 61 4.51 5.24 3.04
C TYR A 61 4.45 4.60 4.42
N ILE A 62 3.89 5.32 5.37
CA ILE A 62 3.72 4.91 6.76
C ILE A 62 2.26 5.20 7.12
N SER A 63 1.57 4.21 7.72
CA SER A 63 0.23 4.43 8.27
C SER A 63 0.27 5.33 9.49
N ASP A 64 -0.88 5.87 9.89
CA ASP A 64 -1.01 6.44 11.24
C ASP A 64 -0.72 5.37 12.31
N ASP A 65 -0.32 5.84 13.48
CA ASP A 65 -0.16 5.02 14.66
C ASP A 65 -1.53 4.43 15.08
N PHE A 66 -1.55 3.13 15.36
CA PHE A 66 -2.71 2.46 15.95
C PHE A 66 -2.28 1.47 17.03
N ASN A 67 -3.23 1.02 17.84
CA ASN A 67 -2.98 0.01 18.87
C ASN A 67 -3.40 -1.36 18.32
N GLY A 68 -2.50 -2.35 18.36
CA GLY A 68 -2.77 -3.70 17.83
C GLY A 68 -3.84 -4.52 18.55
N LEU A 69 -4.48 -3.95 19.57
CA LEU A 69 -5.69 -4.48 20.20
C LEU A 69 -6.99 -4.07 19.48
N GLN A 70 -6.92 -3.13 18.54
CA GLN A 70 -8.05 -2.73 17.69
C GLN A 70 -7.88 -3.33 16.30
N ASP A 71 -8.98 -3.81 15.71
CA ASP A 71 -8.96 -4.37 14.35
C ASP A 71 -8.92 -3.29 13.25
N THR A 72 -9.18 -2.03 13.62
CA THR A 72 -9.28 -0.91 12.68
C THR A 72 -7.96 -0.14 12.59
N VAL A 73 -7.49 0.08 11.37
CA VAL A 73 -6.36 0.97 11.08
C VAL A 73 -6.93 2.32 10.64
N ALA A 74 -6.63 3.40 11.36
CA ALA A 74 -7.04 4.74 10.96
C ALA A 74 -6.17 5.25 9.78
N ASN A 75 -6.80 5.89 8.79
CA ASN A 75 -6.18 6.64 7.68
C ASN A 75 -4.97 5.99 6.98
N ALA A 76 -5.00 4.70 6.68
CA ALA A 76 -3.89 4.04 6.01
C ALA A 76 -4.06 3.96 4.49
N MET A 77 -4.32 5.12 3.87
CA MET A 77 -4.48 5.28 2.43
C MET A 77 -3.31 6.10 1.84
N ALA A 78 -2.65 5.55 0.83
CA ALA A 78 -1.70 6.26 -0.02
C ALA A 78 -2.27 6.41 -1.43
N VAL A 79 -2.13 7.60 -1.99
CA VAL A 79 -2.51 7.93 -3.37
C VAL A 79 -1.26 8.41 -4.10
N VAL A 80 -0.96 7.76 -5.22
CA VAL A 80 0.19 8.10 -6.06
C VAL A 80 -0.32 8.47 -7.44
N GLU A 81 -0.13 9.72 -7.82
CA GLU A 81 -0.36 10.15 -9.19
C GLU A 81 0.81 9.74 -10.07
N VAL A 82 0.54 9.06 -11.17
CA VAL A 82 1.56 8.52 -12.06
C VAL A 82 1.30 8.99 -13.48
N LYS A 83 2.29 9.63 -14.09
CA LYS A 83 2.30 9.97 -15.51
C LYS A 83 3.08 8.91 -16.26
N SER A 84 2.42 8.17 -17.14
CA SER A 84 3.01 6.97 -17.78
C SER A 84 2.21 6.56 -19.02
N GLN A 85 2.59 5.44 -19.64
CA GLN A 85 1.72 4.69 -20.55
C GLN A 85 1.42 3.32 -19.94
N ALA A 86 0.28 2.73 -20.29
CA ALA A 86 -0.15 1.42 -19.77
C ALA A 86 0.94 0.35 -19.84
N ALA A 87 1.66 0.28 -20.96
CA ALA A 87 2.71 -0.69 -21.21
C ALA A 87 3.90 -0.56 -20.24
N PHE A 88 4.26 0.66 -19.84
CA PHE A 88 5.32 0.90 -18.87
C PHE A 88 4.87 0.55 -17.44
N LEU A 89 3.62 0.84 -17.08
CA LEU A 89 3.05 0.38 -15.81
C LEU A 89 2.99 -1.15 -15.73
N ALA A 90 2.52 -1.79 -16.79
CA ALA A 90 2.51 -3.24 -16.91
C ALA A 90 3.93 -3.83 -16.78
N SER A 91 4.91 -3.21 -17.42
CA SER A 91 6.33 -3.61 -17.31
C SER A 91 6.88 -3.42 -15.89
N TYR A 92 6.51 -2.33 -15.20
CA TYR A 92 6.87 -2.09 -13.81
C TYR A 92 6.36 -3.23 -12.91
N PHE A 93 5.07 -3.57 -12.99
CA PHE A 93 4.49 -4.64 -12.16
C PHE A 93 4.92 -6.04 -12.57
N LYS A 94 5.47 -6.21 -13.78
CA LYS A 94 6.17 -7.44 -14.16
C LYS A 94 7.50 -7.59 -13.42
N GLY A 95 8.23 -6.49 -13.21
CA GLY A 95 9.50 -6.48 -12.47
C GLY A 95 9.31 -6.45 -10.94
N PHE A 96 8.23 -5.82 -10.48
CA PHE A 96 7.89 -5.66 -9.06
C PHE A 96 6.48 -6.19 -8.78
N PRO A 97 6.27 -7.52 -8.84
CA PRO A 97 4.95 -8.12 -8.75
C PRO A 97 4.40 -8.16 -7.32
N HIS A 98 5.18 -7.83 -6.30
CA HIS A 98 4.74 -7.89 -4.91
C HIS A 98 4.85 -6.53 -4.24
N LEU A 99 3.82 -6.16 -3.50
CA LEU A 99 3.87 -5.06 -2.55
C LEU A 99 3.93 -5.64 -1.14
N THR A 100 4.98 -5.30 -0.41
CA THR A 100 5.23 -5.80 0.95
C THR A 100 4.94 -4.71 1.97
N PHE A 101 4.14 -5.09 2.97
CA PHE A 101 3.83 -4.32 4.16
C PHE A 101 4.65 -4.88 5.30
N LYS A 102 5.33 -4.01 6.03
CA LYS A 102 6.08 -4.35 7.25
C LYS A 102 5.37 -3.74 8.43
N LEU A 103 5.13 -4.55 9.46
CA LEU A 103 4.57 -4.11 10.72
C LEU A 103 5.70 -3.69 11.67
N TYR A 104 5.61 -2.50 12.24
CA TYR A 104 6.59 -1.95 13.17
C TYR A 104 5.98 -1.63 14.52
N CYS A 105 6.81 -1.73 15.56
CA CYS A 105 6.59 -1.14 16.88
C CYS A 105 7.84 -0.31 17.21
N GLY A 106 7.74 1.02 17.10
CA GLY A 106 8.91 1.89 17.11
C GLY A 106 9.87 1.57 15.96
N ASP A 107 11.11 1.21 16.28
CA ASP A 107 12.17 0.82 15.34
C ASP A 107 12.21 -0.69 15.05
N LYS A 108 11.42 -1.49 15.77
CA LYS A 108 11.41 -2.96 15.64
C LYS A 108 10.42 -3.41 14.58
N ILE A 109 10.88 -4.28 13.68
CA ILE A 109 9.99 -5.00 12.77
C ILE A 109 9.37 -6.17 13.52
N LEU A 110 8.05 -6.30 13.50
CA LEU A 110 7.32 -7.41 14.11
C LEU A 110 6.97 -8.50 13.10
N GLY A 111 6.75 -8.12 11.84
CA GLY A 111 6.39 -9.06 10.78
C GLY A 111 6.18 -8.38 9.44
N SER A 112 5.80 -9.19 8.45
CA SER A 112 5.52 -8.70 7.11
C SER A 112 4.42 -9.47 6.40
N ALA A 113 3.68 -8.80 5.54
CA ALA A 113 2.69 -9.40 4.64
C ALA A 113 2.93 -8.89 3.22
N SER A 114 2.62 -9.70 2.22
CA SER A 114 2.78 -9.30 0.81
C SER A 114 1.50 -9.57 0.04
N ILE A 115 1.09 -8.60 -0.78
CA ILE A 115 0.04 -8.78 -1.80
C ILE A 115 0.69 -8.99 -3.15
N ASP A 116 0.18 -9.98 -3.89
CA ASP A 116 0.57 -10.23 -5.27
C ASP A 116 -0.20 -9.32 -6.23
N LEU A 117 0.55 -8.52 -6.98
CA LEU A 117 0.10 -7.57 -7.98
C LEU A 117 0.51 -7.98 -9.40
N GLN A 118 0.94 -9.24 -9.62
CA GLN A 118 1.35 -9.73 -10.95
C GLN A 118 0.26 -9.56 -12.01
N GLU A 119 -1.03 -9.54 -11.65
CA GLU A 119 -2.13 -9.25 -12.58
C GLU A 119 -2.00 -7.88 -13.27
N LEU A 120 -1.39 -6.89 -12.60
CA LEU A 120 -1.07 -5.60 -13.18
C LEU A 120 -0.01 -5.68 -14.30
N SER A 121 0.71 -6.79 -14.44
CA SER A 121 1.61 -7.01 -15.60
C SER A 121 0.87 -7.11 -16.94
N LYS A 122 -0.46 -7.25 -16.90
CA LYS A 122 -1.36 -7.23 -18.06
C LYS A 122 -2.25 -5.99 -18.09
N PHE A 123 -1.91 -4.97 -17.29
CA PHE A 123 -2.70 -3.75 -17.19
C PHE A 123 -2.87 -3.08 -18.55
N SER A 124 -4.08 -2.59 -18.80
CA SER A 124 -4.44 -1.84 -20.00
C SER A 124 -5.43 -0.74 -19.62
N ASN A 125 -5.48 0.33 -20.42
CA ASN A 125 -6.30 1.51 -20.13
C ASN A 125 -7.79 1.29 -20.29
N SER A 126 -8.20 0.07 -20.64
CA SER A 126 -9.59 -0.26 -20.91
C SER A 126 -10.45 -0.33 -19.65
N LYS A 127 -9.87 -0.67 -18.49
CA LYS A 127 -10.60 -0.84 -17.23
C LYS A 127 -9.72 -0.51 -16.01
N PRO A 128 -10.29 0.09 -14.95
CA PRO A 128 -9.62 0.18 -13.66
C PRO A 128 -9.24 -1.22 -13.14
N PHE A 129 -8.06 -1.31 -12.54
CA PHE A 129 -7.69 -2.46 -11.74
C PHE A 129 -8.07 -2.21 -10.29
N VAL A 130 -8.70 -3.19 -9.64
CA VAL A 130 -8.99 -3.17 -8.20
C VAL A 130 -8.76 -4.57 -7.66
N LYS A 131 -7.90 -4.69 -6.65
CA LYS A 131 -7.65 -5.95 -5.94
C LYS A 131 -7.83 -5.75 -4.45
N LYS A 132 -8.82 -6.44 -3.89
CA LYS A 132 -9.03 -6.55 -2.45
C LYS A 132 -8.51 -7.90 -1.98
N SER A 133 -7.71 -7.92 -0.92
CA SER A 133 -7.12 -9.15 -0.42
C SER A 133 -6.99 -9.13 1.10
N LYS A 134 -7.24 -10.28 1.72
CA LYS A 134 -6.82 -10.58 3.10
C LYS A 134 -5.50 -11.32 3.01
N ILE A 135 -4.42 -10.67 3.43
CA ILE A 135 -3.06 -11.22 3.44
C ILE A 135 -2.61 -11.49 4.87
N PHE A 136 -1.83 -12.55 5.09
CA PHE A 136 -1.38 -12.94 6.43
C PHE A 136 0.00 -12.36 6.75
N ILE A 137 0.16 -11.90 7.99
CA ILE A 137 1.40 -11.35 8.49
C ILE A 137 2.27 -12.50 8.99
N LYS A 138 3.46 -12.63 8.43
CA LYS A 138 4.47 -13.59 8.88
C LYS A 138 5.37 -12.92 9.89
N THR A 139 5.59 -13.58 11.02
CA THR A 139 6.61 -13.17 12.00
C THR A 139 8.01 -13.30 11.39
N LEU A 140 8.97 -12.51 11.89
CA LEU A 140 10.36 -12.59 11.44
C LEU A 140 10.99 -13.97 11.70
N ASP A 141 10.51 -14.67 12.71
CA ASP A 141 11.02 -15.97 13.14
C ASP A 141 10.54 -17.12 12.24
N GLY A 142 9.67 -16.82 11.26
CA GLY A 142 9.11 -17.81 10.34
C GLY A 142 8.20 -18.84 11.00
N LYS A 143 7.84 -18.65 12.27
CA LYS A 143 6.88 -19.51 12.96
C LYS A 143 5.48 -19.14 12.52
N ASP A 144 4.80 -20.11 11.90
CA ASP A 144 3.38 -20.02 11.67
C ASP A 144 2.68 -19.85 13.02
N VAL A 145 1.89 -18.79 13.09
CA VAL A 145 1.19 -18.43 14.31
C VAL A 145 -0.05 -19.32 14.40
N THR A 146 0.08 -20.45 15.10
CA THR A 146 -1.00 -21.41 15.45
C THR A 146 -1.58 -22.26 14.30
N GLU A 147 -2.08 -23.47 14.66
CA GLU A 147 -2.70 -24.43 13.72
C GLU A 147 -4.10 -23.99 13.23
N ALA A 148 -4.71 -22.99 13.87
CA ALA A 148 -6.03 -22.49 13.51
C ALA A 148 -5.91 -21.20 12.68
N GLU A 149 -6.14 -21.30 11.37
CA GLU A 149 -6.06 -20.17 10.42
C GLU A 149 -6.88 -18.93 10.82
N SER A 150 -7.92 -19.11 11.64
CA SER A 150 -8.77 -18.01 12.13
C SER A 150 -8.07 -17.07 13.10
N LEU A 151 -6.97 -17.50 13.73
CA LEU A 151 -6.17 -16.71 14.68
C LEU A 151 -4.92 -16.11 14.04
N ASN A 152 -4.66 -16.41 12.76
CA ASN A 152 -3.50 -15.87 12.08
C ASN A 152 -3.62 -14.33 11.98
N PRO A 153 -2.51 -13.60 12.27
CA PRO A 153 -2.45 -12.16 12.10
C PRO A 153 -2.62 -11.80 10.62
N TYR A 154 -3.42 -10.78 10.32
CA TYR A 154 -3.76 -10.46 8.94
C TYR A 154 -3.90 -8.96 8.67
N LEU A 155 -3.88 -8.62 7.39
CA LEU A 155 -4.13 -7.31 6.82
C LEU A 155 -5.17 -7.43 5.70
N LYS A 156 -6.23 -6.62 5.74
CA LYS A 156 -7.12 -6.42 4.58
C LYS A 156 -6.64 -5.19 3.82
N VAL A 157 -6.24 -5.39 2.57
CA VAL A 157 -5.70 -4.34 1.70
C VAL A 157 -6.50 -4.29 0.42
N GLU A 158 -6.73 -3.06 -0.05
CA GLU A 158 -7.21 -2.77 -1.38
C GLU A 158 -6.13 -2.02 -2.16
N VAL A 159 -5.81 -2.49 -3.36
CA VAL A 159 -4.92 -1.81 -4.31
C VAL A 159 -5.72 -1.54 -5.58
N SER A 160 -5.75 -0.29 -6.03
CA SER A 160 -6.39 0.09 -7.28
C SER A 160 -5.47 0.91 -8.16
N LEU A 161 -5.57 0.72 -9.48
CA LEU A 161 -4.89 1.51 -10.48
C LEU A 161 -5.93 1.94 -11.52
N LEU A 162 -6.17 3.24 -11.61
CA LEU A 162 -7.20 3.82 -12.47
C LEU A 162 -6.61 4.91 -13.38
N PRO A 163 -7.04 5.00 -14.65
CA PRO A 163 -6.77 6.18 -15.48
C PRO A 163 -7.47 7.40 -14.88
N LYS A 164 -6.75 8.51 -14.70
CA LYS A 164 -7.28 9.76 -14.13
C LYS A 164 -8.18 10.52 -15.13
N ASN A 165 -8.14 10.16 -16.41
CA ASN A 165 -8.94 10.76 -17.48
C ASN A 165 -10.41 10.27 -17.53
N VAL A 166 -10.89 9.58 -16.50
CA VAL A 166 -12.32 9.23 -16.37
C VAL A 166 -12.97 10.28 -15.46
N ASN A 167 -13.55 11.32 -16.06
CA ASN A 167 -14.54 12.16 -15.38
C ASN A 167 -15.70 11.26 -14.94
N LEU A 168 -15.80 10.93 -13.65
CA LEU A 168 -17.02 10.32 -13.07
C LEU A 168 -18.12 11.37 -12.78
N TYR A 169 -17.94 12.62 -13.23
CA TYR A 169 -18.84 13.75 -12.99
C TYR A 169 -19.16 14.57 -14.25
N GLU A 170 -19.32 13.94 -15.40
CA GLU A 170 -19.94 14.57 -16.57
C GLU A 170 -21.09 13.70 -17.07
N ASP A 171 -22.14 13.62 -16.26
CA ASP A 171 -23.51 13.35 -16.71
C ASP A 171 -24.42 14.05 -15.70
N ASN A 172 -24.67 15.35 -15.91
CA ASN A 172 -25.86 16.12 -15.50
C ASN A 172 -25.65 17.58 -15.92
N VAL A 173 -25.81 17.85 -17.22
CA VAL A 173 -26.23 19.16 -17.73
C VAL A 173 -27.64 19.02 -18.26
#